data_AF-A0A4R6PVC7-F1
#
_entry.id   AF-A0A4R6PVC7-F1
#
_cell.length_a   1.000
_cell.length_b   1.000
_cell.length_c   1.000
_cell.angle_alpha   90.00
_cell.angle_beta   90.00
_cell.angle_gamma   90.00
#
_symmetry.space_group_name_H-M   'P 1'
#
loop_
_entity.id
_entity.type
_entity.pdbx_description
1 polymer ?
#
loop_
_entity_poly.entity_id
_entity_poly.type
_entity_poly.pdbx_seq_one_letter_code
_entity_poly.pdbx_strand_id
1 'polypeptide(L)'
;MQSFMRRFTTAVAATSVAAAIVFAGPAVAEPTETQTVDVAAAVSQLRTSVADNPGALAALDQLVADGTVDVALPAQPFQIPATSDIGQNGGGPGVYGSGIALDVDGFRFGFFGGPGTISPNQNGAKLEVMWLNLSNGQSGTAVLTEHMDVPVDTTIRTAPLNTGGGLIVAAVYGSLWHRWPDAGQPDGYAYRLGHIQQPSFGAVTR
;
A
#
# COMPACT_ATOMS: atom_id res chain seq x y z
N MET A 1 31.37 -5.10 51.56
CA MET A 1 30.75 -5.61 50.31
C MET A 1 30.37 -4.42 49.46
N GLN A 2 30.76 -4.46 48.18
CA GLN A 2 30.33 -3.64 47.04
C GLN A 2 30.86 -2.20 46.91
N SER A 3 31.99 -2.14 46.22
CA SER A 3 32.41 -1.12 45.24
C SER A 3 31.33 -0.88 44.18
N PHE A 4 31.11 0.37 43.74
CA PHE A 4 31.32 0.69 42.32
C PHE A 4 31.49 2.19 42.07
N MET A 5 32.34 2.47 41.09
CA MET A 5 32.95 3.73 40.70
C MET A 5 32.01 4.74 40.05
N ARG A 6 32.35 6.02 40.27
CA ARG A 6 32.04 7.19 39.44
C ARG A 6 32.38 6.99 37.95
N ARG A 7 31.60 7.62 37.07
CA ARG A 7 32.03 8.65 36.08
C ARG A 7 30.79 9.21 35.36
N PHE A 8 30.56 10.54 35.40
CA PHE A 8 30.92 11.57 34.41
C PHE A 8 30.25 11.34 33.04
N THR A 9 29.73 12.30 32.27
CA THR A 9 29.28 13.69 32.41
C THR A 9 28.61 14.00 31.06
N THR A 10 27.44 14.63 31.12
CA THR A 10 26.69 15.18 29.98
C THR A 10 27.43 16.37 29.38
N ALA A 11 27.71 16.36 28.07
CA ALA A 11 27.80 17.56 27.23
C ALA A 11 28.03 17.16 25.76
N VAL A 12 27.03 17.38 24.90
CA VAL A 12 27.28 17.62 23.48
C VAL A 12 26.84 19.04 23.19
N ALA A 13 27.82 19.86 22.83
CA ALA A 13 27.68 21.27 22.52
C ALA A 13 26.95 21.46 21.19
N ALA A 14 26.00 22.39 21.18
CA ALA A 14 25.43 22.95 19.97
C ALA A 14 26.49 23.79 19.23
N THR A 15 26.70 23.50 17.95
CA THR A 15 27.32 24.45 17.02
C THR A 15 26.49 24.49 15.75
N SER A 16 25.78 25.59 15.58
CA SER A 16 25.16 26.02 14.33
C SER A 16 26.19 26.80 13.53
N VAL A 17 26.46 26.39 12.29
CA VAL A 17 27.10 27.25 11.29
C VAL A 17 26.30 27.18 9.99
N ALA A 18 26.09 28.39 9.47
CA ALA A 18 25.20 28.77 8.40
C ALA A 18 25.51 28.17 7.02
N ALA A 19 24.42 27.94 6.29
CA ALA A 19 24.22 28.03 4.85
C ALA A 19 25.45 28.33 3.97
N ALA A 20 25.89 27.29 3.25
CA ALA A 20 26.36 27.45 1.88
C ALA A 20 25.30 26.83 0.97
N ILE A 21 24.52 27.68 0.30
CA ILE A 21 23.63 27.26 -0.79
C ILE A 21 24.54 26.98 -1.98
N VAL A 22 24.98 25.74 -2.10
CA VAL A 22 25.48 25.19 -3.36
C VAL A 22 24.27 24.59 -4.05
N PHE A 23 23.92 25.12 -5.22
CA PHE A 23 22.99 24.49 -6.15
C PHE A 23 23.59 23.17 -6.64
N ALA A 24 23.45 22.12 -5.83
CA ALA A 24 23.48 20.75 -6.30
C ALA A 24 22.07 20.45 -6.82
N GLY A 25 21.94 20.15 -8.11
CA GLY A 25 20.73 19.50 -8.63
C GLY A 25 20.44 18.24 -7.81
N PRO A 26 19.23 17.66 -7.87
CA PRO A 26 18.91 16.48 -7.08
C PRO A 26 19.86 15.38 -7.53
N ALA A 27 20.92 15.17 -6.74
CA ALA A 27 21.73 13.98 -6.80
C ALA A 27 20.77 12.89 -6.32
N VAL A 28 20.11 12.25 -7.29
CA VAL A 28 19.52 10.94 -7.10
C VAL A 28 20.68 10.10 -6.58
N ALA A 29 20.72 9.89 -5.26
CA ALA A 29 21.62 8.94 -4.68
C ALA A 29 21.37 7.62 -5.44
N GLU A 30 22.42 7.09 -6.09
CA GLU A 30 22.34 5.78 -6.69
C GLU A 30 21.82 4.80 -5.62
N PRO A 31 20.82 3.95 -5.93
CA PRO A 31 20.23 3.07 -4.94
C PRO A 31 21.31 2.23 -4.26
N THR A 32 21.56 2.51 -2.98
CA THR A 32 22.46 1.73 -2.15
C THR A 32 21.82 0.35 -1.96
N GLU A 33 22.44 -0.67 -2.56
CA GLU A 33 22.08 -2.09 -2.45
C GLU A 33 20.60 -2.42 -2.72
N THR A 34 20.32 -2.96 -3.91
CA THR A 34 19.05 -3.62 -4.20
C THR A 34 18.82 -4.72 -3.16
N GLN A 35 17.97 -4.48 -2.17
CA GLN A 35 17.52 -5.53 -1.25
C GLN A 35 16.79 -6.58 -2.08
N THR A 36 17.43 -7.73 -2.28
CA THR A 36 16.80 -8.87 -2.95
C THR A 36 15.70 -9.42 -2.03
N VAL A 37 14.44 -9.26 -2.43
CA VAL A 37 13.30 -9.84 -1.72
C VAL A 37 13.17 -11.32 -2.08
N ASP A 38 13.29 -12.21 -1.08
CA ASP A 38 12.87 -13.59 -1.24
C ASP A 38 11.34 -13.67 -1.20
N VAL A 39 10.75 -13.68 -2.39
CA VAL A 39 9.30 -13.74 -2.58
C VAL A 39 8.71 -15.00 -1.96
N ALA A 40 9.39 -16.15 -2.04
CA ALA A 40 8.88 -17.40 -1.49
C ALA A 40 8.84 -17.37 0.04
N ALA A 41 9.89 -16.81 0.67
CA ALA A 41 9.91 -16.60 2.12
C ALA A 41 8.83 -15.61 2.57
N ALA A 42 8.64 -14.50 1.84
CA ALA A 42 7.62 -13.50 2.15
C ALA A 42 6.20 -14.09 2.03
N VAL A 43 5.93 -14.87 0.99
CA VAL A 43 4.66 -15.59 0.80
C VAL A 43 4.42 -16.59 1.95
N SER A 44 5.43 -17.36 2.33
CA SER A 44 5.30 -18.31 3.44
C SER A 44 4.97 -17.61 4.76
N GLN A 45 5.65 -16.50 5.07
CA GLN A 45 5.39 -15.74 6.29
C GLN A 45 4.01 -15.09 6.27
N LEU A 46 3.60 -14.52 5.13
CA LEU A 46 2.26 -13.96 4.97
C LEU A 46 1.19 -15.03 5.19
N ARG A 47 1.35 -16.22 4.60
CA ARG A 47 0.41 -17.34 4.81
C ARG A 47 0.23 -17.68 6.29
N THR A 48 1.30 -17.67 7.08
CA THR A 48 1.21 -17.87 8.53
C THR A 48 0.46 -16.73 9.20
N SER A 49 0.75 -15.47 8.82
CA SER A 49 0.12 -14.29 9.43
C SER A 49 -1.38 -14.16 9.15
N VAL A 50 -1.84 -14.69 8.00
CA VAL A 50 -3.25 -14.61 7.56
C VAL A 50 -3.98 -15.95 7.64
N ALA A 51 -3.46 -16.92 8.41
CA ALA A 51 -4.00 -18.28 8.47
C ALA A 51 -5.50 -18.35 8.83
N ASP A 52 -5.99 -17.40 9.63
CA ASP A 52 -7.39 -17.30 10.04
C ASP A 52 -8.25 -16.40 9.13
N ASN A 53 -7.70 -15.92 8.00
CA ASN A 53 -8.39 -15.07 7.04
C ASN A 53 -8.52 -15.79 5.68
N PRO A 54 -9.67 -16.46 5.42
CA PRO A 54 -9.85 -17.24 4.20
C PRO A 54 -9.82 -16.39 2.92
N GLY A 55 -10.25 -15.13 2.99
CA GLY A 55 -10.17 -14.21 1.85
C GLY A 55 -8.73 -13.87 1.48
N ALA A 56 -7.90 -13.57 2.49
CA ALA A 56 -6.48 -13.31 2.29
C ALA A 56 -5.74 -14.55 1.79
N LEU A 57 -6.07 -15.74 2.29
CA LEU A 57 -5.48 -17.00 1.80
C LEU A 57 -5.81 -17.25 0.32
N ALA A 58 -7.07 -17.07 -0.08
CA ALA A 58 -7.49 -17.23 -1.48
C ALA A 58 -6.80 -16.22 -2.40
N ALA A 59 -6.68 -14.97 -1.96
CA ALA A 59 -5.94 -13.93 -2.66
C ALA A 59 -4.45 -14.29 -2.83
N LEU A 60 -3.83 -14.82 -1.78
CA LEU A 60 -2.45 -15.28 -1.81
C LEU A 60 -2.28 -16.49 -2.74
N ASP A 61 -3.22 -17.42 -2.75
CA ASP A 61 -3.23 -18.57 -3.67
C ASP A 61 -3.32 -18.13 -5.14
N GLN A 62 -4.22 -17.19 -5.46
CA GLN A 62 -4.36 -16.64 -6.82
C GLN A 62 -3.07 -15.97 -7.29
N LEU A 63 -2.47 -15.13 -6.44
CA LEU A 63 -1.22 -14.44 -6.72
C LEU A 63 -0.04 -15.42 -6.94
N VAL A 64 0.07 -16.47 -6.12
CA VAL A 64 1.14 -17.49 -6.29
C VAL A 64 0.95 -18.27 -7.59
N ALA A 65 -0.30 -18.53 -7.99
CA ALA A 65 -0.61 -19.23 -9.24
C ALA A 65 -0.23 -18.40 -10.49
N ASP A 66 -0.31 -17.06 -10.42
CA ASP A 66 0.11 -16.16 -11.49
C ASP A 66 1.65 -16.13 -11.69
N GLY A 67 2.40 -16.58 -10.67
CA GLY A 67 3.82 -16.96 -10.78
C GLY A 67 4.84 -15.83 -10.78
N THR A 68 4.42 -14.57 -10.92
CA THR A 68 5.33 -13.41 -10.93
C THR A 68 4.86 -12.35 -9.93
N VAL A 69 5.83 -11.78 -9.21
CA VAL A 69 5.60 -10.76 -8.19
C VAL A 69 6.36 -9.51 -8.61
N ASP A 70 5.64 -8.42 -8.86
CA ASP A 70 6.23 -7.15 -9.27
C ASP A 70 6.69 -6.35 -8.06
N VAL A 71 8.00 -6.27 -7.85
CA VAL A 71 8.56 -5.43 -6.79
C VAL A 71 8.51 -3.96 -7.22
N ALA A 72 7.81 -3.16 -6.42
CA ALA A 72 7.73 -1.73 -6.62
C ALA A 72 9.08 -1.02 -6.37
N LEU A 73 9.41 -0.05 -7.22
CA LEU A 73 10.54 0.86 -6.98
C LEU A 73 10.20 1.84 -5.84
N PRO A 74 11.17 2.30 -5.03
CA PRO A 74 10.93 3.29 -3.98
C PRO A 74 10.20 4.53 -4.48
N ALA A 75 9.17 4.98 -3.76
CA ALA A 75 8.48 6.27 -3.90
C ALA A 75 7.77 6.60 -5.24
N GLN A 76 6.78 5.79 -5.65
CA GLN A 76 5.81 6.17 -6.69
C GLN A 76 4.37 5.91 -6.19
N PRO A 77 3.38 6.77 -6.47
CA PRO A 77 2.00 6.58 -6.00
C PRO A 77 1.24 5.43 -6.70
N PHE A 78 1.72 4.93 -7.84
CA PHE A 78 1.05 3.90 -8.67
C PHE A 78 1.93 2.67 -8.89
N GLN A 79 2.40 2.09 -7.81
CA GLN A 79 3.51 1.13 -7.85
C GLN A 79 3.15 -0.27 -8.34
N ILE A 80 1.90 -0.72 -8.17
CA ILE A 80 1.58 -2.15 -8.30
C ILE A 80 0.27 -2.33 -9.08
N PRO A 81 0.28 -2.94 -10.29
CA PRO A 81 -0.94 -3.17 -11.05
C PRO A 81 -1.80 -4.27 -10.40
N ALA A 82 -3.05 -3.97 -10.07
CA ALA A 82 -4.05 -4.93 -9.61
C ALA A 82 -5.15 -5.08 -10.67
N THR A 83 -5.65 -6.28 -10.92
CA THR A 83 -6.71 -6.49 -11.92
C THR A 83 -8.08 -6.59 -11.26
N SER A 84 -9.10 -6.10 -11.96
CA SER A 84 -10.50 -6.16 -11.52
C SER A 84 -11.38 -6.68 -12.65
N ASP A 85 -12.50 -7.29 -12.30
CA ASP A 85 -13.52 -7.78 -13.23
C ASP A 85 -14.31 -6.67 -13.94
N ILE A 86 -14.12 -5.43 -13.49
CA ILE A 86 -14.70 -4.23 -14.07
C ILE A 86 -13.60 -3.26 -14.47
N GLY A 87 -13.59 -2.82 -15.71
CA GLY A 87 -12.66 -1.86 -16.28
C GLY A 87 -13.23 -0.45 -16.36
N GLN A 88 -12.47 0.40 -17.05
CA GLN A 88 -12.59 1.86 -16.98
C GLN A 88 -13.96 2.45 -17.36
N ASN A 89 -14.75 1.72 -18.14
CA ASN A 89 -16.05 2.17 -18.63
C ASN A 89 -17.22 1.41 -17.97
N GLY A 90 -16.97 0.72 -16.86
CA GLY A 90 -17.97 -0.13 -16.20
C GLY A 90 -18.26 -1.43 -16.94
N GLY A 91 -17.41 -1.81 -17.90
CA GLY A 91 -17.54 -3.05 -18.68
C GLY A 91 -16.20 -3.75 -18.88
N GLY A 92 -16.25 -5.09 -18.92
CA GLY A 92 -15.09 -5.99 -19.09
C GLY A 92 -14.06 -5.90 -17.95
N PRO A 93 -13.06 -6.79 -17.89
CA PRO A 93 -11.95 -6.67 -16.94
C PRO A 93 -11.08 -5.42 -17.17
N GLY A 94 -10.41 -4.94 -16.12
CA GLY A 94 -9.49 -3.80 -16.20
C GLY A 94 -8.32 -3.88 -15.22
N VAL A 95 -7.33 -3.02 -15.43
CA VAL A 95 -6.13 -2.89 -14.58
C VAL A 95 -6.20 -1.57 -13.81
N TYR A 96 -5.91 -1.65 -12.52
CA TYR A 96 -5.93 -0.58 -11.53
C TYR A 96 -4.57 -0.46 -10.86
N GLY A 97 -4.33 0.67 -10.20
CA GLY A 97 -3.15 0.83 -9.35
C GLY A 97 -3.46 0.43 -7.91
N SER A 98 -2.56 -0.27 -7.26
CA SER A 98 -2.48 -0.37 -5.80
C SER A 98 -1.09 0.10 -5.35
N GLY A 99 -0.99 0.58 -4.11
CA GLY A 99 0.27 1.14 -3.60
C GLY A 99 0.14 1.83 -2.26
N ILE A 100 1.09 2.72 -1.95
CA ILE A 100 1.02 3.58 -0.76
C ILE A 100 0.08 4.75 -1.05
N ALA A 101 -0.94 4.91 -0.22
CA ALA A 101 -1.68 6.15 -0.17
C ALA A 101 -0.79 7.19 0.51
N LEU A 102 -0.34 8.17 -0.29
CA LEU A 102 0.36 9.40 0.07
C LEU A 102 0.57 9.58 1.58
N ASP A 103 1.83 9.54 2.04
CA ASP A 103 2.29 9.74 3.44
C ASP A 103 2.02 11.18 3.93
N VAL A 104 0.79 11.66 3.77
CA VAL A 104 0.36 13.02 4.12
C VAL A 104 0.13 13.12 5.63
N ASP A 105 -0.16 12.00 6.29
CA ASP A 105 -0.44 11.89 7.72
C ASP A 105 -0.02 10.53 8.31
N GLY A 106 0.91 9.82 7.66
CA GLY A 106 1.45 8.53 8.08
C GLY A 106 1.34 7.45 7.01
N PHE A 107 1.95 6.30 7.30
CA PHE A 107 1.99 5.18 6.35
C PHE A 107 0.61 4.56 6.16
N ARG A 108 0.15 4.50 4.90
CA ARG A 108 -1.16 3.97 4.51
C ARG A 108 -1.04 3.14 3.24
N PHE A 109 -1.86 2.10 3.14
CA PHE A 109 -2.07 1.43 1.86
C PHE A 109 -3.25 2.06 1.13
N GLY A 110 -3.16 2.11 -0.19
CA GLY A 110 -4.15 2.70 -1.07
C GLY A 110 -4.43 1.81 -2.28
N PHE A 111 -5.66 1.90 -2.75
CA PHE A 111 -6.09 1.43 -4.04
C PHE A 111 -6.56 2.64 -4.85
N PHE A 112 -6.09 2.71 -6.10
CA PHE A 112 -6.23 3.85 -6.97
C PHE A 112 -7.10 3.46 -8.17
N GLY A 113 -8.26 4.09 -8.26
CA GLY A 113 -9.16 4.00 -9.40
C GLY A 113 -8.52 4.60 -10.64
N GLY A 114 -8.22 3.77 -11.65
CA GLY A 114 -8.33 4.18 -13.05
C GLY A 114 -9.81 4.41 -13.41
N PRO A 115 -10.15 5.08 -14.54
CA PRO A 115 -11.39 5.83 -14.71
C PRO A 115 -12.67 5.07 -14.38
N GLY A 116 -13.62 5.78 -13.77
CA GLY A 116 -14.61 5.23 -12.85
C GLY A 116 -14.24 5.63 -11.42
N THR A 117 -14.98 6.58 -10.85
CA THR A 117 -14.69 7.05 -9.50
C THR A 117 -15.05 5.95 -8.50
N ILE A 118 -14.26 5.80 -7.44
CA ILE A 118 -14.64 4.94 -6.33
C ILE A 118 -15.94 5.50 -5.74
N SER A 119 -16.91 4.63 -5.49
CA SER A 119 -18.17 5.05 -4.88
C SER A 119 -17.92 5.57 -3.45
N PRO A 120 -18.52 6.69 -3.04
CA PRO A 120 -18.43 7.17 -1.66
C PRO A 120 -19.09 6.21 -0.67
N ASN A 121 -20.04 5.40 -1.16
CA ASN A 121 -20.71 4.38 -0.39
C ASN A 121 -20.15 3.01 -0.78
N GLN A 122 -19.50 2.34 0.18
CA GLN A 122 -18.93 1.00 0.05
C GLN A 122 -19.77 -0.09 0.73
N ASN A 123 -21.04 0.18 1.06
CA ASN A 123 -21.89 -0.79 1.76
C ASN A 123 -21.92 -2.15 1.05
N GLY A 124 -21.65 -3.21 1.82
CA GLY A 124 -21.63 -4.58 1.32
C GLY A 124 -20.40 -4.96 0.49
N ALA A 125 -19.52 -4.01 0.16
CA ALA A 125 -18.19 -4.27 -0.40
C ALA A 125 -17.13 -4.25 0.71
N LYS A 126 -16.03 -4.97 0.49
CA LYS A 126 -14.91 -5.00 1.43
C LYS A 126 -13.61 -5.16 0.67
N LEU A 127 -12.85 -4.08 0.61
CA LEU A 127 -11.51 -4.06 0.04
C LEU A 127 -10.50 -4.11 1.18
N GLU A 128 -9.55 -5.02 1.10
CA GLU A 128 -8.57 -5.27 2.15
C GLU A 128 -7.16 -5.32 1.58
N VAL A 129 -6.18 -5.09 2.45
CA VAL A 129 -4.77 -5.32 2.18
C VAL A 129 -4.23 -6.29 3.21
N MET A 130 -3.43 -7.27 2.76
CA MET A 130 -2.52 -8.02 3.63
C MET A 130 -1.11 -7.48 3.47
N TRP A 131 -0.33 -7.44 4.55
CA TRP A 131 1.02 -6.89 4.53
C TRP A 131 1.97 -7.57 5.51
N LEU A 132 3.27 -7.49 5.20
CA LEU A 132 4.40 -8.01 5.98
C LEU A 132 5.60 -7.07 5.88
N ASN A 133 6.11 -6.60 7.01
CA ASN A 133 7.39 -5.92 7.12
C ASN A 133 8.51 -6.96 7.25
N LEU A 134 9.37 -7.04 6.24
CA LEU A 134 10.47 -8.00 6.16
C LEU A 134 11.62 -7.69 7.13
N SER A 135 11.73 -6.44 7.57
CA SER A 135 12.80 -5.99 8.47
C SER A 135 12.54 -6.34 9.94
N ASN A 136 11.27 -6.49 10.34
CA ASN A 136 10.91 -6.75 11.73
C ASN A 136 9.87 -7.87 11.93
N GLY A 137 9.35 -8.47 10.85
CA GLY A 137 8.38 -9.55 10.87
C GLY A 137 6.94 -9.13 11.23
N GLN A 138 6.68 -7.85 11.47
CA GLN A 138 5.33 -7.36 11.71
C GLN A 138 4.46 -7.57 10.47
N SER A 139 3.22 -7.99 10.65
CA SER A 139 2.30 -8.27 9.56
C SER A 139 0.87 -8.03 10.00
N GLY A 140 -0.05 -8.00 9.04
CA GLY A 140 -1.47 -7.90 9.35
C GLY A 140 -2.35 -7.74 8.13
N THR A 141 -3.63 -7.49 8.40
CA THR A 141 -4.62 -7.09 7.40
C THR A 141 -5.26 -5.77 7.80
N ALA A 142 -5.68 -4.98 6.82
CA ALA A 142 -6.41 -3.73 7.05
C ALA A 142 -7.46 -3.52 5.96
N VAL A 143 -8.59 -2.92 6.32
CA VAL A 143 -9.65 -2.57 5.37
C VAL A 143 -9.34 -1.19 4.78
N LEU A 144 -9.54 -1.05 3.47
CA LEU A 144 -9.47 0.23 2.78
C LEU A 144 -10.86 0.86 2.84
N THR A 145 -11.00 1.92 3.61
CA THR A 145 -12.31 2.56 3.89
C THR A 145 -12.28 4.07 3.76
N GLU A 146 -11.11 4.71 3.87
CA GLU A 146 -11.00 6.15 3.78
C GLU A 146 -10.97 6.57 2.32
N HIS A 147 -11.93 7.39 1.92
CA HIS A 147 -12.07 7.91 0.56
C HIS A 147 -12.69 9.30 0.65
N MET A 148 -12.22 10.24 -0.15
CA MET A 148 -12.88 11.54 -0.29
C MET A 148 -13.73 11.56 -1.56
N ASP A 149 -15.01 11.88 -1.40
CA ASP A 149 -15.94 12.05 -2.51
C ASP A 149 -15.68 13.38 -3.25
N VAL A 150 -14.52 13.47 -3.90
CA VAL A 150 -14.13 14.61 -4.73
C VAL A 150 -13.66 14.11 -6.09
N PRO A 151 -14.00 14.82 -7.19
CA PRO A 151 -13.68 14.35 -8.55
C PRO A 151 -12.21 14.05 -8.84
N VAL A 152 -11.30 14.57 -8.00
CA VAL A 152 -9.84 14.45 -8.15
C VAL A 152 -9.26 13.31 -7.32
N ASP A 153 -9.94 12.88 -6.24
CA ASP A 153 -9.47 11.79 -5.39
C ASP A 153 -10.08 10.47 -5.87
N THR A 154 -9.30 9.70 -6.62
CA THR A 154 -9.70 8.37 -7.09
C THR A 154 -9.23 7.26 -6.14
N THR A 155 -8.87 7.60 -4.90
CA THR A 155 -8.24 6.66 -3.96
C THR A 155 -9.18 6.20 -2.87
N ILE A 156 -9.04 4.93 -2.49
CA ILE A 156 -9.54 4.41 -1.22
C ILE A 156 -8.34 3.88 -0.44
N ARG A 157 -8.26 4.16 0.86
CA ARG A 157 -7.07 3.91 1.66
C ARG A 157 -7.39 3.36 3.03
N THR A 158 -6.42 2.73 3.65
CA THR A 158 -6.49 2.34 5.06
C THR A 158 -6.41 3.59 5.94
N ALA A 159 -6.83 3.47 7.20
CA ALA A 159 -6.36 4.37 8.26
C ALA A 159 -4.82 4.32 8.38
N PRO A 160 -4.18 5.31 9.02
CA PRO A 160 -2.73 5.27 9.27
C PRO A 160 -2.33 4.00 10.03
N LEU A 161 -1.29 3.33 9.55
CA LEU A 161 -0.77 2.09 10.13
C LEU A 161 0.62 2.32 10.72
N ASN A 162 0.86 1.72 11.89
CA ASN A 162 2.21 1.59 12.42
C ASN A 162 2.80 0.24 12.02
N THR A 163 3.51 0.24 10.90
CA THR A 163 4.20 -0.93 10.34
C THR A 163 5.66 -1.03 10.79
N GLY A 164 6.15 -0.07 11.57
CA GLY A 164 7.58 0.11 11.84
C GLY A 164 8.34 0.71 10.66
N GLY A 165 9.68 0.65 10.74
CA GLY A 165 10.60 0.98 9.65
C GLY A 165 10.99 -0.27 8.87
N GLY A 166 11.39 -0.10 7.61
CA GLY A 166 11.89 -1.20 6.77
C GLY A 166 11.04 -1.50 5.54
N LEU A 167 11.42 -2.58 4.87
CA LEU A 167 10.80 -3.01 3.62
C LEU A 167 9.48 -3.75 3.89
N ILE A 168 8.40 -3.27 3.30
CA ILE A 168 7.05 -3.81 3.50
C ILE A 168 6.54 -4.41 2.22
N VAL A 169 6.03 -5.63 2.28
CA VAL A 169 5.38 -6.30 1.17
C VAL A 169 3.89 -6.34 1.41
N ALA A 170 3.07 -6.06 0.39
CA ALA A 170 1.63 -6.01 0.53
C ALA A 170 0.87 -6.45 -0.72
N ALA A 171 -0.36 -6.91 -0.53
CA ALA A 171 -1.30 -7.24 -1.59
C ALA A 171 -2.74 -6.82 -1.24
N VAL A 172 -3.40 -6.12 -2.18
CA VAL A 172 -4.79 -5.67 -2.06
C VAL A 172 -5.74 -6.69 -2.68
N TYR A 173 -6.82 -7.05 -1.99
CA TYR A 173 -7.80 -8.05 -2.41
C TYR A 173 -9.21 -7.69 -1.93
N GLY A 174 -10.23 -8.36 -2.49
CA GLY A 174 -11.63 -8.19 -2.09
C GLY A 174 -12.45 -7.47 -3.16
N SER A 175 -13.40 -6.63 -2.73
CA SER A 175 -14.33 -5.94 -3.61
C SER A 175 -14.52 -4.47 -3.26
N LEU A 176 -14.84 -3.66 -4.26
CA LEU A 176 -15.19 -2.25 -4.09
C LEU A 176 -16.29 -1.82 -5.05
N TRP A 177 -17.11 -0.87 -4.62
CA TRP A 177 -18.08 -0.23 -5.50
C TRP A 177 -17.39 0.85 -6.34
N HIS A 178 -17.57 0.75 -7.65
CA HIS A 178 -17.23 1.79 -8.62
C HIS A 178 -18.49 2.54 -9.03
N ARG A 179 -18.31 3.79 -9.49
CA ARG A 179 -19.36 4.58 -10.13
C ARG A 179 -18.87 5.35 -11.35
N TRP A 180 -19.78 5.67 -12.27
CA TRP A 180 -19.52 6.50 -13.46
C TRP A 180 -20.68 7.45 -13.70
N PRO A 181 -20.43 8.65 -14.28
CA PRO A 181 -21.51 9.54 -14.68
C PRO A 181 -22.51 8.84 -15.59
N ASP A 182 -23.78 8.86 -15.21
CA ASP A 182 -24.91 8.34 -15.96
C ASP A 182 -26.13 9.24 -15.73
N ALA A 183 -26.48 10.04 -16.74
CA ALA A 183 -27.59 10.99 -16.67
C ALA A 183 -28.96 10.32 -16.50
N GLY A 184 -29.07 9.00 -16.69
CA GLY A 184 -30.30 8.23 -16.46
C GLY A 184 -30.55 7.87 -14.99
N GLN A 185 -29.59 8.07 -14.10
CA GLN A 185 -29.69 7.68 -12.69
C GLN A 185 -30.12 8.86 -11.80
N PRO A 186 -30.88 8.62 -10.71
CA PRO A 186 -31.41 9.69 -9.86
C PRO A 186 -30.35 10.62 -9.24
N ASP A 187 -29.16 10.09 -8.95
CA ASP A 187 -28.01 10.82 -8.43
C ASP A 187 -26.96 11.14 -9.51
N GLY A 188 -27.25 10.80 -10.77
CA GLY A 188 -26.35 11.00 -11.91
C GLY A 188 -25.23 9.97 -12.02
N TYR A 189 -25.28 8.85 -11.29
CA TYR A 189 -24.23 7.82 -11.33
C TYR A 189 -24.77 6.39 -11.47
N ALA A 190 -24.14 5.62 -12.37
CA ALA A 190 -24.28 4.17 -12.40
C ALA A 190 -23.27 3.53 -11.45
N TYR A 191 -23.66 2.47 -10.75
CA TYR A 191 -22.81 1.77 -9.77
C TYR A 191 -22.61 0.31 -10.16
N ARG A 192 -21.39 -0.21 -10.00
CA ARG A 192 -21.15 -1.66 -10.05
C ARG A 192 -20.08 -2.08 -9.06
N LEU A 193 -20.25 -3.30 -8.55
CA LEU A 193 -19.32 -3.94 -7.63
C LEU A 193 -18.21 -4.59 -8.45
N GLY A 194 -16.99 -4.12 -8.26
CA GLY A 194 -15.79 -4.73 -8.82
C GLY A 194 -15.14 -5.68 -7.82
N HIS A 195 -14.58 -6.77 -8.32
CA HIS A 195 -13.78 -7.75 -7.58
C HIS A 195 -12.35 -7.70 -8.07
N ILE A 196 -11.41 -7.63 -7.14
CA ILE A 196 -9.99 -7.75 -7.45
C ILE A 196 -9.73 -9.20 -7.86
N GLN A 197 -9.42 -9.41 -9.14
CA GLN A 197 -9.25 -10.73 -9.74
C GLN A 197 -7.85 -11.27 -9.53
N GLN A 198 -6.84 -10.40 -9.65
CA GLN A 198 -5.44 -10.72 -9.36
C GLN A 198 -4.93 -9.65 -8.40
N PRO A 199 -4.84 -9.98 -7.09
CA PRO A 199 -4.24 -9.09 -6.12
C PRO A 199 -2.75 -8.94 -6.46
N SER A 200 -2.17 -7.79 -6.14
CA SER A 200 -0.83 -7.46 -6.63
C SER A 200 0.17 -7.36 -5.48
N PHE A 201 1.25 -8.12 -5.55
CA PHE A 201 2.28 -8.14 -4.50
C PHE A 201 3.40 -7.18 -4.83
N GLY A 202 3.61 -6.18 -4.00
CA GLY A 202 4.73 -5.25 -4.17
C GLY A 202 5.42 -4.95 -2.85
N ALA A 203 6.72 -4.71 -2.93
CA ALA A 203 7.54 -4.33 -1.79
C ALA A 203 7.81 -2.82 -1.80
N VAL A 204 7.69 -2.16 -0.66
CA VAL A 204 7.92 -0.73 -0.51
C VAL A 204 8.96 -0.48 0.58
N THR A 205 10.02 0.21 0.21
CA THR A 205 11.09 0.62 1.14
C THR A 205 10.67 1.88 1.86
N ARG A 206 10.68 1.84 3.20
CA ARG A 206 10.54 3.03 4.06
C ARG A 206 11.90 3.57 4.48
#